data_AF-A0A959SA97-F1
#
_entry.id   AF-A0A959SA97-F1
#
_cell.length_a   1.000
_cell.length_b   1.000
_cell.length_c   1.000
_cell.angle_alpha   90.00
_cell.angle_beta   90.00
_cell.angle_gamma   90.00
#
_symmetry.space_group_name_H-M   'P 1'
#
loop_
_entity.id
_entity.type
_entity.pdbx_description
1 polymer ?
#
loop_
_entity_poly.entity_id
_entity_poly.type
_entity_poly.pdbx_seq_one_letter_code
_entity_poly.pdbx_strand_id
1 'polypeptide(L)'
;MTTRSRNAAKVALALVVVASVWACRKPNEFPDEPRLVFKSFELFGDSASLTVSFTDGDGDIGLDPSDNAPPFDTSSVYYFNFFVEHFQRINGVWEQVEFDLPLYYRIPRITPT
;
A
#
# COMPACT_ATOMS: atom_id res chain seq x y z
N MET A 1 48.90 -13.87 38.24
CA MET A 1 47.69 -14.56 37.72
C MET A 1 46.67 -13.60 37.09
N THR A 2 47.08 -12.40 36.62
CA THR A 2 46.18 -11.29 36.21
C THR A 2 46.12 -11.05 34.70
N THR A 3 47.09 -11.55 33.93
CA THR A 3 47.16 -11.32 32.47
C THR A 3 46.11 -12.12 31.68
N ARG A 4 45.71 -13.30 32.20
CA ARG A 4 44.77 -14.21 31.52
C ARG A 4 43.33 -13.68 31.50
N SER A 5 42.86 -13.04 32.58
CA SER A 5 41.50 -12.47 32.62
C SER A 5 41.36 -11.20 31.77
N ARG A 6 42.42 -10.39 31.68
CA ARG A 6 42.45 -9.18 30.86
C ARG A 6 42.38 -9.49 29.36
N ASN A 7 42.99 -10.59 28.93
CA ASN A 7 42.90 -11.05 27.54
C ASN A 7 41.53 -11.68 27.24
N ALA A 8 40.96 -12.44 28.18
CA ALA A 8 39.62 -12.99 28.06
C ALA A 8 38.54 -11.89 27.95
N ALA A 9 38.65 -10.81 28.73
CA ALA A 9 37.75 -9.67 28.65
C ALA A 9 37.81 -8.95 27.29
N LYS A 10 39.01 -8.82 26.71
CA LYS A 10 39.17 -8.25 25.36
C LYS A 10 38.55 -9.12 24.27
N VAL A 11 38.68 -10.45 24.39
CA VAL A 11 38.07 -11.41 23.47
C VAL A 11 36.54 -11.36 23.59
N ALA A 12 36.01 -11.34 24.81
CA ALA A 12 34.57 -11.22 25.04
C ALA A 12 34.02 -9.90 24.48
N LEU A 13 34.73 -8.78 24.70
CA LEU A 13 34.34 -7.47 24.15
C LEU A 13 34.37 -7.48 22.62
N ALA A 14 35.38 -8.08 22.00
CA ALA A 14 35.47 -8.21 20.55
C ALA A 14 34.31 -9.05 19.97
N LEU A 15 33.94 -10.15 20.64
CA LEU A 15 32.81 -10.99 20.22
C LEU A 15 31.46 -10.26 20.31
N VAL A 16 31.25 -9.45 21.35
CA VAL A 16 30.03 -8.63 21.50
C VAL A 16 29.95 -7.56 20.41
N VAL A 17 31.06 -6.91 20.08
CA VAL A 17 31.13 -5.90 19.00
C VAL A 17 30.92 -6.53 17.63
N VAL A 18 31.43 -7.74 17.40
CA VAL A 18 31.17 -8.47 16.15
C VAL A 18 29.71 -8.93 16.07
N ALA A 19 29.08 -9.32 17.18
CA ALA A 19 27.67 -9.71 17.17
C ALA A 19 26.71 -8.54 16.92
N SER A 20 27.06 -7.32 17.35
CA SER A 20 26.18 -6.14 17.19
C SER A 20 26.08 -5.65 15.74
N VAL A 21 27.07 -5.92 14.88
CA VAL A 21 26.99 -5.54 13.45
C VAL A 21 26.10 -6.47 12.61
N TRP A 22 25.65 -7.60 13.15
CA TRP A 22 24.71 -8.52 12.49
C TRP A 22 23.25 -8.28 12.88
N ALA A 23 22.97 -7.29 13.74
CA ALA A 23 21.62 -6.97 14.21
C ALA A 23 20.80 -6.14 13.20
N CYS A 24 20.91 -6.44 11.90
CA CYS A 24 20.10 -5.81 10.88
C CYS A 24 18.66 -6.33 10.98
N ARG A 25 17.68 -5.44 11.20
CA ARG A 25 16.27 -5.79 11.05
C ARG A 25 16.00 -6.05 9.58
N LYS A 26 15.34 -7.17 9.26
CA LYS A 26 14.79 -7.37 7.93
C LYS A 26 13.80 -6.22 7.64
N PRO A 27 13.92 -5.53 6.49
CA PRO A 27 12.89 -4.58 6.08
C PRO A 27 11.57 -5.34 5.91
N ASN A 28 10.46 -4.65 6.14
CA ASN A 28 9.16 -5.18 5.76
C ASN A 28 9.11 -5.15 4.23
N GLU A 29 9.09 -6.32 3.60
CA GLU A 29 8.89 -6.44 2.16
C GLU A 29 7.38 -6.49 1.91
N PHE A 30 6.86 -5.48 1.22
CA PHE A 30 5.52 -5.49 0.67
C PHE A 30 5.58 -6.10 -0.73
N PRO A 31 4.52 -6.81 -1.19
CA PRO A 31 4.47 -7.30 -2.56
C PRO A 31 4.42 -6.12 -3.54
N ASP A 32 5.11 -6.24 -4.67
CA ASP A 32 5.05 -5.26 -5.77
C ASP A 32 3.61 -5.14 -6.31
N GLU A 33 2.83 -6.22 -6.32
CA GLU A 33 1.44 -6.17 -6.76
C GLU A 33 0.55 -5.44 -5.73
N PRO A 34 -0.17 -4.36 -6.13
CA PRO A 34 -1.00 -3.60 -5.21
C PRO A 34 -2.13 -4.42 -4.60
N ARG A 35 -2.22 -4.42 -3.26
CA ARG A 35 -3.27 -5.13 -2.51
C ARG A 35 -4.26 -4.16 -1.87
N LEU A 36 -5.53 -4.25 -2.27
CA LEU A 36 -6.64 -3.48 -1.65
C LEU A 36 -7.28 -4.24 -0.48
N VAL A 37 -7.62 -3.50 0.57
CA VAL A 37 -8.25 -4.00 1.80
C VAL A 37 -9.37 -3.07 2.22
N PHE A 38 -10.56 -3.63 2.47
CA PHE A 38 -11.66 -2.88 3.06
C PHE A 38 -11.30 -2.36 4.46
N LYS A 39 -11.54 -1.06 4.73
CA LYS A 39 -11.33 -0.46 6.04
C LYS A 39 -12.64 -0.05 6.70
N SER A 40 -13.45 0.77 6.05
CA SER A 40 -14.75 1.19 6.58
C SER A 40 -15.70 1.65 5.48
N PHE A 41 -17.01 1.61 5.79
CA PHE A 41 -18.06 2.22 4.99
C PHE A 41 -19.03 2.95 5.93
N GLU A 42 -19.13 4.26 5.79
CA GLU A 42 -19.92 5.14 6.66
C GLU A 42 -21.01 5.84 5.84
N LEU A 43 -22.25 5.81 6.34
CA LEU A 43 -23.42 6.42 5.69
C LEU A 43 -23.75 7.77 6.34
N PHE A 44 -24.00 8.78 5.50
CA PHE A 44 -24.32 10.16 5.89
C PHE A 44 -25.69 10.60 5.36
N GLY A 45 -26.67 9.69 5.33
CA GLY A 45 -28.03 9.98 4.86
C GLY A 45 -28.11 10.04 3.33
N ASP A 46 -27.54 11.07 2.71
CA ASP A 46 -27.52 11.28 1.25
C ASP A 46 -26.19 10.90 0.58
N SER A 47 -25.19 10.56 1.39
CA SER A 47 -23.82 10.29 0.94
C SER A 47 -23.19 9.15 1.74
N ALA A 48 -22.06 8.65 1.26
CA ALA A 48 -21.31 7.60 1.94
C ALA A 48 -19.80 7.83 1.79
N SER A 49 -19.04 7.40 2.80
CA SER A 49 -17.57 7.34 2.74
C SER A 49 -17.13 5.89 2.70
N LEU A 50 -16.51 5.47 1.59
CA LEU A 50 -15.80 4.20 1.47
C LEU A 50 -14.32 4.46 1.73
N THR A 51 -13.79 3.88 2.80
CA THR A 51 -12.34 3.90 3.06
C THR A 51 -11.76 2.53 2.77
N VAL A 52 -10.73 2.50 1.94
CA VAL A 52 -9.89 1.33 1.67
C VAL A 52 -8.47 1.62 2.11
N SER A 53 -7.77 0.57 2.54
CA SER A 53 -6.31 0.59 2.67
C SER A 53 -5.72 -0.14 1.48
N PHE A 54 -4.52 0.28 1.08
CA PHE A 54 -3.76 -0.41 0.04
C PHE A 54 -2.34 -0.66 0.53
N THR A 55 -1.65 -1.57 -0.16
CA THR A 55 -0.24 -1.88 0.05
C THR A 55 0.38 -2.03 -1.32
N ASP A 56 1.52 -1.38 -1.54
CA ASP A 56 2.22 -1.32 -2.82
C ASP A 56 3.73 -1.31 -2.54
N GLY A 57 4.45 -2.29 -3.09
CA GLY A 57 5.84 -2.60 -2.74
C GLY A 57 6.88 -1.73 -3.44
N ASP A 58 6.61 -1.31 -4.66
CA ASP A 58 7.48 -0.44 -5.45
C ASP A 58 7.03 1.03 -5.44
N GLY A 59 5.80 1.30 -4.96
CA GLY A 59 5.29 2.64 -4.72
C GLY A 59 4.94 3.38 -6.01
N ASP A 60 4.63 2.64 -7.07
CA ASP A 60 4.27 3.18 -8.38
C ASP A 60 2.77 3.42 -8.57
N ILE A 61 1.95 3.20 -7.53
CA ILE A 61 0.50 3.40 -7.60
C ILE A 61 0.11 4.87 -7.88
N GLY A 62 -0.86 5.00 -8.79
CA GLY A 62 -1.49 6.26 -9.14
C GLY A 62 -0.81 6.98 -10.30
N LEU A 63 -1.36 8.13 -10.66
CA LEU A 63 -0.90 8.95 -11.78
C LEU A 63 -0.78 10.40 -11.34
N ASP A 64 0.21 11.11 -11.89
CA ASP A 64 0.27 12.56 -11.73
C ASP A 64 -0.83 13.23 -12.54
N PRO A 65 -1.30 14.44 -12.15
CA PRO A 65 -2.26 15.21 -12.95
C PRO A 65 -1.76 15.52 -14.37
N SER A 66 -0.43 15.53 -14.58
CA SER A 66 0.22 15.72 -15.87
C SER A 66 0.34 14.45 -16.72
N ASP A 67 -0.02 13.28 -16.21
CA ASP A 67 0.05 12.03 -16.97
C ASP A 67 -1.19 11.88 -17.88
N ASN A 68 -1.42 12.85 -18.78
CA ASN A 68 -2.63 12.93 -19.61
C ASN A 68 -2.36 12.70 -21.11
N ALA A 69 -1.15 12.27 -21.45
CA ALA A 69 -0.78 11.79 -22.78
C ALA A 69 -0.87 10.26 -22.84
N PRO A 70 -0.93 9.63 -24.04
CA PRO A 70 -0.87 8.18 -24.17
C PRO A 70 0.32 7.59 -23.40
N PRO A 71 0.14 6.52 -22.60
CA PRO A 71 -1.03 5.64 -22.55
C PRO A 71 -2.07 6.01 -21.49
N PHE A 72 -2.07 7.21 -20.92
CA PHE A 72 -2.94 7.65 -19.82
C PHE A 72 -3.89 8.80 -20.21
N ASP A 73 -4.08 9.02 -21.51
CA ASP A 73 -5.02 10.00 -22.05
C ASP A 73 -6.48 9.54 -21.89
N THR A 74 -7.44 10.43 -22.12
CA THR A 74 -8.87 10.17 -21.88
C THR A 74 -9.48 9.06 -22.76
N SER A 75 -8.79 8.67 -23.84
CA SER A 75 -9.20 7.53 -24.67
C SER A 75 -8.69 6.18 -24.17
N SER A 76 -7.80 6.18 -23.18
CA SER A 76 -7.15 4.98 -22.68
C SER A 76 -7.95 4.26 -21.59
N VAL A 77 -7.83 2.94 -21.58
CA VAL A 77 -8.30 2.08 -20.48
C VAL A 77 -7.58 2.34 -19.17
N TYR A 78 -6.40 2.96 -19.21
CA TYR A 78 -5.60 3.31 -18.04
C TYR A 78 -5.86 4.73 -17.52
N TYR A 79 -6.79 5.48 -18.13
CA TYR A 79 -7.13 6.82 -17.66
C TYR A 79 -7.67 6.82 -16.22
N PHE A 80 -8.55 5.85 -15.93
CA PHE A 80 -8.99 5.51 -14.58
C PHE A 80 -8.24 4.28 -14.09
N ASN A 81 -7.90 4.26 -12.80
CA ASN A 81 -7.13 3.19 -12.17
C ASN A 81 -7.71 2.76 -10.82
N PHE A 82 -8.91 3.26 -10.47
CA PHE A 82 -9.68 2.81 -9.32
C PHE A 82 -11.16 2.76 -9.67
N PHE A 83 -11.73 1.55 -9.66
CA PHE A 83 -13.10 1.30 -10.10
C PHE A 83 -13.95 0.91 -8.88
N VAL A 84 -15.07 1.60 -8.68
CA VAL A 84 -16.02 1.29 -7.62
C VAL A 84 -17.35 0.90 -8.25
N GLU A 85 -17.79 -0.32 -7.98
CA GLU A 85 -19.08 -0.86 -8.43
C GLU A 85 -19.98 -1.10 -7.22
N HIS A 86 -21.23 -0.65 -7.32
CA HIS A 86 -22.22 -0.84 -6.26
C HIS A 86 -23.21 -1.93 -6.70
N PHE A 87 -23.42 -2.92 -5.84
CA PHE A 87 -24.40 -3.98 -6.05
C PHE A 87 -25.45 -3.92 -4.95
N GLN A 88 -26.71 -4.00 -5.34
CA GLN A 88 -27.83 -4.10 -4.43
C GLN A 88 -28.46 -5.49 -4.54
N ARG A 89 -28.85 -6.06 -3.39
CA ARG A 89 -29.58 -7.33 -3.37
C ARG A 89 -31.08 -7.07 -3.41
N ILE A 90 -31.73 -7.43 -4.52
CA ILE A 90 -33.18 -7.28 -4.72
C ILE A 90 -33.77 -8.68 -4.94
N ASN A 91 -34.78 -9.05 -4.14
CA ASN A 91 -35.43 -10.36 -4.21
C ASN A 91 -34.46 -11.56 -4.18
N GLY A 92 -33.33 -11.41 -3.49
CA GLY A 92 -32.31 -12.45 -3.36
C GLY A 92 -31.24 -12.46 -4.46
N VAL A 93 -31.38 -11.68 -5.53
CA VAL A 93 -30.43 -11.53 -6.64
C VAL A 93 -29.60 -10.27 -6.45
N TRP A 94 -28.30 -10.34 -6.76
CA TRP A 94 -27.44 -9.16 -6.79
C TRP A 94 -27.56 -8.48 -8.15
N GLU A 95 -27.96 -7.21 -8.13
CA GLU A 95 -28.08 -6.35 -9.30
C GLU A 95 -27.10 -5.19 -9.14
N GLN A 96 -26.36 -4.86 -10.20
CA GLN A 96 -25.48 -3.70 -10.20
C GLN A 96 -26.33 -2.42 -10.28
N VAL A 97 -26.01 -1.43 -9.46
CA VAL A 97 -26.60 -0.11 -9.53
C VAL A 97 -25.75 0.74 -10.46
N GLU A 98 -26.37 1.18 -11.55
CA GLU A 98 -25.76 2.14 -12.48
C GLU A 98 -26.01 3.57 -12.00
N PHE A 99 -24.94 4.36 -11.91
CA PHE A 99 -25.00 5.78 -11.60
C PHE A 99 -24.89 6.60 -12.89
N ASP A 100 -25.53 7.77 -12.94
CA ASP A 100 -25.41 8.72 -14.06
C ASP A 100 -23.94 9.07 -14.38
N LEU A 101 -23.13 9.12 -13.32
CA LEU A 101 -21.68 9.25 -13.41
C LEU A 101 -21.05 8.00 -12.79
N PRO A 102 -20.24 7.23 -13.54
CA PRO A 102 -19.58 6.06 -12.99
C PRO A 102 -18.61 6.47 -11.88
N LEU A 103 -18.51 5.65 -10.83
CA LEU A 103 -17.62 5.86 -9.70
C LEU A 103 -16.19 5.37 -10.03
N TYR A 104 -15.65 5.85 -11.14
CA TYR A 104 -14.31 5.53 -11.61
C TYR A 104 -13.40 6.72 -11.31
N TYR A 105 -12.32 6.45 -10.60
CA TYR A 105 -11.42 7.46 -10.09
C TYR A 105 -10.01 7.28 -10.64
N ARG A 106 -9.27 8.38 -10.62
CA ARG A 106 -7.85 8.42 -10.88
C ARG A 106 -7.13 8.69 -9.58
N ILE A 107 -6.49 7.65 -9.04
CA ILE A 107 -5.67 7.75 -7.83
C ILE A 107 -4.51 8.69 -8.16
N PRO A 108 -4.28 9.76 -7.37
CA PRO A 108 -3.07 10.58 -7.52
C PRO A 108 -1.83 9.71 -7.22
N ARG A 109 -0.64 10.12 -7.64
CA ARG A 109 0.58 9.39 -7.22
C ARG A 109 0.70 9.39 -5.70
N ILE A 110 0.77 8.20 -5.08
CA ILE A 110 0.93 8.05 -3.63
C ILE A 110 2.27 7.38 -3.35
N THR A 111 3.33 8.16 -3.38
CA THR A 111 4.65 7.70 -2.95
C THR A 111 4.85 8.04 -1.47
N PRO A 112 5.41 7.14 -0.63
CA PRO A 112 5.76 7.46 0.75
C PRO A 112 6.69 8.69 0.80
N THR A 113 6.30 9.74 1.52
CA THR A 113 7.13 10.93 1.78
C THR A 113 8.09 10.72 2.93
#